data_AF-A0A9X1RYL7-F1
#
_entry.id   AF-A0A9X1RYL7-F1
#
_cell.length_a   1.000
_cell.length_b   1.000
_cell.length_c   1.000
_cell.angle_alpha   90.00
_cell.angle_beta   90.00
_cell.angle_gamma   90.00
#
_symmetry.space_group_name_H-M   'P 1'
#
loop_
_entity.id
_entity.type
_entity.pdbx_description
1 polymer ?
#
loop_
_entity_poly.entity_id
_entity_poly.type
_entity_poly.pdbx_seq_one_letter_code
_entity_poly.pdbx_strand_id
1 'polypeptide(L)'
;MATQYIPTPVIHTYKEINAGKYASVKHYELDEVFNGKSLLSEKINIQKDRKYARSMPDYWLKIRNGNKWSKPLTGFFPTDYEGIYFGDVYYKKHLVLAEFLSNGKEVKIYYYQNYYTRQFQNLAPVTVI
;
A
#
# COMPACT_ATOMS: atom_id res chain seq x y z
N MET A 1 29.04 1.38 -13.28
CA MET A 1 27.63 1.53 -12.85
C MET A 1 27.54 0.92 -11.46
N ALA A 2 27.30 1.71 -10.41
CA ALA A 2 27.10 1.15 -9.08
C ALA A 2 25.72 0.49 -9.04
N THR A 3 25.67 -0.82 -8.77
CA THR A 3 24.41 -1.53 -8.56
C THR A 3 23.75 -0.96 -7.30
N GLN A 4 22.68 -0.19 -7.45
CA GLN A 4 21.94 0.34 -6.32
C GLN A 4 21.29 -0.83 -5.57
N TYR A 5 21.64 -1.00 -4.29
CA TYR A 5 21.05 -2.04 -3.45
C TYR A 5 19.56 -1.78 -3.27
N ILE A 6 18.74 -2.73 -3.69
CA ILE A 6 17.29 -2.73 -3.49
C ILE A 6 17.01 -3.61 -2.26
N PRO A 7 16.46 -3.05 -1.16
CA PRO A 7 16.13 -3.86 0.00
C PRO A 7 14.93 -4.76 -0.27
N THR A 8 14.91 -5.93 0.38
CA THR A 8 13.75 -6.81 0.38
C THR A 8 12.60 -6.15 1.15
N PRO A 9 11.39 -6.04 0.58
CA PRO A 9 10.25 -5.45 1.27
C PRO A 9 9.65 -6.42 2.29
N VAL A 10 9.05 -5.86 3.35
CA VAL A 10 8.08 -6.59 4.17
C VAL A 10 6.76 -6.60 3.42
N ILE A 11 6.16 -7.78 3.22
CA ILE A 11 4.94 -7.92 2.43
C ILE A 11 3.79 -8.23 3.37
N HIS A 12 2.72 -7.43 3.31
CA HIS A 12 1.48 -7.65 4.05
C HIS A 12 0.38 -8.04 3.08
N THR A 13 -0.17 -9.24 3.23
CA THR A 13 -1.34 -9.69 2.48
C THR A 13 -2.59 -9.41 3.29
N TYR A 14 -3.56 -8.72 2.70
CA TYR A 14 -4.84 -8.40 3.34
C TYR A 14 -6.03 -8.86 2.52
N LYS A 15 -7.08 -9.33 3.20
CA LYS A 15 -8.37 -9.73 2.60
C LYS A 15 -9.48 -8.77 2.98
N GLU A 16 -10.34 -8.43 2.02
CA GLU A 16 -11.47 -7.53 2.22
C GLU A 16 -12.45 -8.13 3.24
N ILE A 17 -12.83 -7.34 4.24
CA ILE A 17 -13.83 -7.69 5.24
C ILE A 17 -15.07 -6.82 5.07
N ASN A 18 -16.25 -7.40 5.37
CA ASN A 18 -17.54 -6.73 5.16
C ASN A 18 -17.73 -6.24 3.71
N ALA A 19 -17.36 -7.07 2.73
CA ALA A 19 -17.47 -6.73 1.31
C ALA A 19 -18.88 -6.22 0.96
N GLY A 20 -18.94 -5.13 0.19
CA GLY A 20 -20.19 -4.49 -0.22
C GLY A 20 -20.86 -3.60 0.83
N LYS A 21 -20.41 -3.60 2.10
CA LYS A 21 -20.99 -2.75 3.16
C LYS A 21 -20.74 -1.25 2.94
N TYR A 22 -19.63 -0.89 2.31
CA TYR A 22 -19.19 0.49 2.17
C TYR A 22 -18.94 0.85 0.70
N ALA A 23 -19.58 1.91 0.22
CA ALA A 23 -19.56 2.27 -1.21
C ALA A 23 -18.22 2.84 -1.71
N SER A 24 -17.46 3.54 -0.85
CA SER A 24 -16.24 4.27 -1.25
C SER A 24 -14.99 3.84 -0.48
N VAL A 25 -15.13 2.85 0.39
CA VAL A 25 -14.10 2.43 1.33
C VAL A 25 -14.10 0.92 1.36
N LYS A 26 -12.92 0.31 1.35
CA LYS A 26 -12.75 -1.10 1.66
C LYS A 26 -11.97 -1.24 2.94
N HIS A 27 -12.45 -2.11 3.81
CA HIS A 27 -11.72 -2.52 5.01
C HIS A 27 -11.09 -3.86 4.73
N TYR A 28 -9.87 -4.05 5.20
CA TYR A 28 -9.18 -5.31 5.07
C TYR A 28 -8.63 -5.75 6.41
N GLU A 29 -8.51 -7.06 6.57
CA GLU A 29 -7.86 -7.71 7.70
C GLU A 29 -6.62 -8.44 7.22
N LEU A 30 -5.57 -8.37 8.02
CA LEU A 30 -4.26 -8.94 7.74
C LEU A 30 -4.38 -10.45 7.75
N ASP A 31 -3.96 -11.08 6.66
CA ASP A 31 -3.95 -12.51 6.48
C ASP A 31 -2.55 -13.05 6.81
N GLU A 32 -1.53 -12.51 6.13
CA GLU A 32 -0.16 -13.01 6.20
C GLU A 32 0.87 -11.88 6.12
N VAL A 33 2.05 -12.11 6.73
CA VAL A 33 3.21 -11.22 6.63
C VAL A 33 4.44 -12.01 6.23
N PHE A 34 5.14 -11.54 5.21
CA PHE A 34 6.40 -12.13 4.74
C PHE A 34 7.57 -11.17 4.93
N ASN A 35 8.78 -11.74 5.06
CA ASN A 35 10.06 -11.03 5.11
C ASN A 35 10.23 -10.02 6.27
N GLY A 36 9.48 -10.18 7.37
CA GLY A 36 9.68 -9.34 8.55
C GLY A 36 8.50 -9.35 9.52
N LYS A 37 8.52 -8.38 10.44
CA LYS A 37 7.41 -8.10 11.36
C LYS A 37 6.41 -7.15 10.71
N SER A 38 5.15 -7.21 11.12
CA SER A 38 4.15 -6.27 10.63
C SER A 38 4.57 -4.82 10.92
N LEU A 39 4.55 -3.97 9.89
CA LEU A 39 4.84 -2.53 9.98
C LEU A 39 3.55 -1.70 9.90
N LEU A 40 2.43 -2.37 9.67
CA LEU A 40 1.09 -1.82 9.56
C LEU A 40 0.20 -2.54 10.59
N SER A 41 -0.96 -1.97 10.88
CA SER A 41 -1.93 -2.58 11.80
C SER A 41 -2.63 -3.79 11.17
N GLU A 42 -3.14 -4.70 12.01
CA GLU A 42 -3.94 -5.86 11.59
C GLU A 42 -5.13 -5.51 10.69
N LYS A 43 -5.68 -4.30 10.81
CA LYS A 43 -6.77 -3.81 9.98
C LYS A 43 -6.36 -2.56 9.24
N ILE A 44 -6.57 -2.55 7.93
CA ILE A 44 -6.37 -1.36 7.11
C ILE A 44 -7.66 -0.91 6.47
N ASN A 45 -7.69 0.36 6.11
CA ASN A 45 -8.77 0.99 5.39
C ASN A 45 -8.17 1.65 4.16
N ILE A 46 -8.69 1.27 2.98
CA ILE A 46 -8.32 1.90 1.72
C ILE A 46 -9.58 2.58 1.18
N GLN A 47 -9.51 3.90 1.07
CA GLN A 47 -10.62 4.75 0.66
C GLN A 47 -10.30 5.39 -0.68
N LYS A 48 -11.25 5.39 -1.63
CA LYS A 48 -11.14 6.18 -2.87
C LYS A 48 -11.09 7.67 -2.54
N ASP A 49 -10.17 8.40 -3.18
CA ASP A 49 -10.10 9.84 -3.00
C ASP A 49 -11.36 10.53 -3.52
N ARG A 50 -11.74 11.61 -2.84
CA ARG A 50 -12.92 12.44 -3.19
C ARG A 50 -12.52 13.76 -3.84
N LYS A 51 -11.27 13.90 -4.28
CA LYS A 51 -10.71 15.06 -4.96
C LYS A 51 -10.68 16.33 -4.10
N TYR A 52 -10.56 16.17 -2.78
CA TYR A 52 -10.40 17.31 -1.86
C TYR A 52 -8.93 17.69 -1.62
N ALA A 53 -8.02 16.73 -1.68
CA ALA A 53 -6.61 17.01 -1.46
C ALA A 53 -5.97 17.53 -2.75
N ARG A 54 -5.15 18.58 -2.63
CA ARG A 54 -4.37 19.13 -3.76
C ARG A 54 -3.40 18.12 -4.38
N SER A 55 -2.97 17.12 -3.61
CA SER A 55 -2.09 16.06 -4.09
C SER A 55 -2.77 15.09 -5.05
N MET A 56 -4.10 14.94 -4.98
CA MET A 56 -4.91 14.10 -5.86
C MET A 56 -4.42 12.64 -6.01
N PRO A 57 -4.26 11.86 -4.92
CA PRO A 57 -4.07 10.41 -5.05
C PRO A 57 -5.37 9.73 -5.48
N ASP A 58 -5.30 8.47 -5.92
CA ASP A 58 -6.49 7.67 -6.23
C ASP A 58 -7.10 7.05 -4.97
N TYR A 59 -6.24 6.69 -4.00
CA TYR A 59 -6.66 6.09 -2.75
C TYR A 59 -5.92 6.67 -1.54
N TRP A 60 -6.52 6.49 -0.37
CA TRP A 60 -5.94 6.81 0.93
C TRP A 60 -5.82 5.54 1.76
N LEU A 61 -4.61 5.25 2.25
CA LEU A 61 -4.38 4.20 3.22
C LEU A 61 -4.51 4.76 4.64
N LYS A 62 -5.27 4.08 5.49
CA LYS A 62 -5.36 4.33 6.93
C LYS A 62 -5.12 3.03 7.69
N ILE A 63 -4.49 3.16 8.84
CA ILE A 63 -4.27 2.06 9.79
C ILE A 63 -5.23 2.17 10.97
N ARG A 64 -5.41 1.08 11.70
CA ARG A 64 -6.25 1.01 12.90
C ARG A 64 -5.39 1.24 14.15
N ASN A 65 -5.73 2.27 14.92
CA ASN A 65 -5.11 2.58 16.21
C ASN A 65 -6.15 2.30 17.31
N GLY A 66 -6.08 1.11 17.92
CA GLY A 66 -7.12 0.61 18.82
C GLY A 66 -8.48 0.55 18.12
N ASN A 67 -9.48 1.27 18.62
CA ASN A 67 -10.83 1.28 18.05
C ASN A 67 -11.09 2.42 17.04
N LYS A 68 -10.06 3.16 16.60
CA LYS A 68 -10.22 4.28 15.66
C LYS A 68 -9.34 4.11 14.43
N TRP A 69 -9.81 4.60 13.29
CA TRP A 69 -8.99 4.75 12.09
C TRP A 69 -8.08 5.97 12.24
N SER A 70 -6.82 5.84 11.81
CA SER A 70 -5.87 6.94 11.80
C SER A 70 -6.27 8.04 10.80
N LYS A 71 -5.58 9.18 10.86
CA LYS A 71 -5.43 10.03 9.68
C LYS A 71 -4.79 9.22 8.53
N PRO A 72 -4.97 9.63 7.25
CA PRO A 72 -4.29 8.95 6.15
C PRO A 72 -2.79 8.79 6.42
N LEU A 73 -2.31 7.55 6.37
CA LEU A 73 -0.90 7.21 6.51
C LEU A 73 -0.13 7.62 5.24
N THR A 74 -0.70 7.31 4.08
CA THR A 74 -0.22 7.75 2.76
C THR A 74 -1.38 7.84 1.78
N GLY A 75 -1.21 8.64 0.73
CA GLY A 75 -1.97 8.52 -0.51
C GLY A 75 -1.32 7.48 -1.42
N PHE A 76 -2.14 6.79 -2.21
CA PHE A 76 -1.70 5.89 -3.27
C PHE A 76 -1.93 6.54 -4.63
N PHE A 77 -0.86 6.65 -5.40
CA PHE A 77 -0.82 7.20 -6.74
C PHE A 77 -0.66 6.06 -7.75
N PRO A 78 -1.27 6.16 -8.94
CA PRO A 78 -1.13 5.13 -9.95
C PRO A 78 0.32 5.02 -10.40
N THR A 79 0.74 3.81 -10.71
CA THR A 79 1.94 3.55 -11.51
C THR A 79 1.55 3.28 -12.96
N ASP A 80 2.54 3.09 -13.84
CA ASP A 80 2.30 2.63 -15.21
C ASP A 80 1.89 1.15 -15.28
N TYR A 81 1.87 0.45 -14.14
CA TYR A 81 1.52 -0.97 -14.04
C TYR A 81 0.11 -1.12 -13.44
N GLU A 82 -0.76 -1.82 -14.17
CA GLU A 82 -2.16 -1.99 -13.79
C GLU A 82 -2.30 -2.65 -12.41
N GLY A 83 -3.20 -2.09 -11.59
CA GLY A 83 -3.45 -2.60 -10.23
C GLY A 83 -2.35 -2.29 -9.22
N ILE A 84 -1.25 -1.64 -9.64
CA ILE A 84 -0.12 -1.29 -8.78
C ILE A 84 -0.08 0.21 -8.55
N TYR A 85 -0.04 0.59 -7.27
CA TYR A 85 -0.02 1.97 -6.81
C TYR A 85 1.15 2.18 -5.86
N PHE A 86 1.65 3.42 -5.79
CA PHE A 86 2.75 3.77 -4.90
C PHE A 86 2.36 4.87 -3.93
N GLY A 87 2.95 4.83 -2.74
CA GLY A 87 2.85 5.83 -1.71
C GLY A 87 4.16 5.93 -0.93
N ASP A 88 4.21 6.86 0.00
CA ASP A 88 5.37 7.02 0.86
C ASP A 88 4.98 7.24 2.31
N VAL A 89 5.83 6.76 3.21
CA VAL A 89 5.65 6.96 4.66
C VAL A 89 6.86 7.71 5.20
N TYR A 90 6.59 8.64 6.11
CA TYR A 90 7.58 9.54 6.73
C TYR A 90 8.40 10.35 5.69
N TYR A 91 7.72 11.12 4.85
CA TYR A 91 8.35 12.07 3.91
C TYR A 91 9.38 11.39 2.99
N LYS A 92 8.94 10.36 2.24
CA LYS A 92 9.80 9.57 1.33
C LYS A 92 10.93 8.81 2.02
N LYS A 93 10.86 8.57 3.33
CA LYS A 93 11.78 7.66 4.02
C LYS A 93 11.50 6.20 3.66
N HIS A 94 10.24 5.86 3.42
CA HIS A 94 9.81 4.51 3.07
C HIS A 94 8.94 4.54 1.82
N LEU A 95 9.18 3.62 0.91
CA LEU A 95 8.31 3.36 -0.23
C LEU A 95 7.31 2.28 0.15
N VAL A 96 6.06 2.50 -0.24
CA VAL A 96 4.97 1.54 -0.10
C VAL A 96 4.36 1.31 -1.46
N LEU A 97 4.35 0.06 -1.93
CA LEU A 97 3.60 -0.33 -3.12
C LEU A 97 2.37 -1.12 -2.70
N ALA A 98 1.22 -0.80 -3.30
CA ALA A 98 -0.02 -1.55 -3.13
C ALA A 98 -0.38 -2.23 -4.45
N GLU A 99 -0.61 -3.53 -4.38
CA GLU A 99 -1.06 -4.35 -5.50
C GLU A 99 -2.47 -4.84 -5.19
N PHE A 100 -3.44 -4.37 -5.97
CA PHE A 100 -4.83 -4.80 -5.84
C PHE A 100 -5.09 -6.04 -6.68
N LEU A 101 -5.48 -7.13 -6.02
CA LEU A 101 -5.73 -8.43 -6.62
C LEU A 101 -7.22 -8.79 -6.54
N SER A 102 -7.66 -9.70 -7.40
CA SER A 102 -9.02 -10.24 -7.38
C SER A 102 -10.10 -9.16 -7.36
N ASN A 103 -9.96 -8.14 -8.22
CA ASN A 103 -10.84 -6.95 -8.27
C ASN A 103 -10.88 -6.16 -6.94
N GLY A 104 -9.71 -6.07 -6.29
CA GLY A 104 -9.51 -5.40 -5.01
C GLY A 104 -10.14 -6.11 -3.81
N LYS A 105 -10.40 -7.42 -3.90
CA LYS A 105 -10.79 -8.24 -2.73
C LYS A 105 -9.58 -8.63 -1.89
N GLU A 106 -8.41 -8.66 -2.51
CA GLU A 106 -7.14 -8.86 -1.86
C GLU A 106 -6.23 -7.67 -2.19
N VAL A 107 -5.42 -7.26 -1.22
CA VAL A 107 -4.38 -6.25 -1.46
C VAL A 107 -3.08 -6.71 -0.81
N LYS A 108 -1.99 -6.67 -1.57
CA LYS A 108 -0.65 -6.87 -1.06
C LYS A 108 0.03 -5.51 -0.91
N ILE A 109 0.57 -5.26 0.27
CA ILE A 109 1.34 -4.05 0.55
C ILE A 109 2.82 -4.43 0.69
N TYR A 110 3.65 -3.93 -0.22
CA TYR A 110 5.10 -4.11 -0.21
C TYR A 110 5.72 -2.87 0.45
N TYR A 111 6.25 -3.06 1.66
CA TYR A 111 6.81 -1.99 2.47
C TYR A 111 8.33 -2.03 2.43
N TYR A 112 8.94 -1.11 1.68
CA TYR A 112 10.39 -0.96 1.57
C TYR A 112 10.90 0.02 2.64
N GLN A 113 11.46 -0.52 3.72
CA GLN A 113 12.00 0.31 4.80
C GLN A 113 13.29 1.03 4.38
N ASN A 114 13.43 2.28 4.82
CA ASN A 114 14.55 3.19 4.55
C ASN A 114 14.96 3.29 3.06
N TYR A 115 14.00 3.13 2.16
CA TYR A 115 14.25 3.14 0.72
C TYR A 115 13.09 3.80 0.00
N TYR A 116 13.41 4.70 -0.93
CA TYR A 116 12.44 5.34 -1.80
C TYR A 116 13.01 5.55 -3.18
N THR A 117 12.20 5.25 -4.19
CA THR A 117 12.49 5.48 -5.59
C THR A 117 11.19 5.77 -6.34
N ARG A 118 11.31 6.37 -7.52
CA ARG A 118 10.22 6.50 -8.50
C ARG A 118 10.38 5.57 -9.71
N GLN A 119 11.40 4.72 -9.66
CA GLN A 119 11.69 3.71 -10.68
C GLN A 119 11.28 2.35 -10.13
N PHE A 120 10.13 1.84 -10.58
CA PHE A 120 9.52 0.65 -10.01
C PHE A 120 9.86 -0.64 -10.75
N GLN A 121 10.46 -0.57 -11.93
CA GLN A 121 10.66 -1.71 -12.85
C GLN A 121 11.39 -2.91 -12.22
N ASN A 122 12.25 -2.68 -11.23
CA ASN A 122 13.05 -3.70 -10.55
C ASN A 122 12.54 -4.02 -9.14
N LEU A 123 11.35 -3.56 -8.76
CA LEU A 123 10.74 -3.78 -7.46
C LEU A 123 9.63 -4.81 -7.57
N ALA A 124 9.51 -5.72 -6.61
CA ALA A 124 8.27 -6.48 -6.45
C ALA A 124 7.13 -5.51 -6.07
N PRO A 125 5.91 -5.65 -6.64
CA PRO A 125 5.45 -6.73 -7.52
C PRO A 125 5.68 -6.50 -9.02
N VAL A 126 6.26 -5.38 -9.40
CA VAL A 126 6.42 -4.95 -10.79
C VAL A 126 7.37 -5.84 -11.61
N THR A 127 8.35 -6.48 -10.96
CA THR A 127 9.47 -7.19 -11.58
C THR A 127 9.08 -7.89 -12.89
N VAL A 128 9.48 -7.27 -14.00
CA VAL A 128 9.32 -7.83 -15.34
C VAL A 128 10.47 -8.81 -15.55
N ILE A 129 10.15 -10.08 -15.80
CA ILE A 129 11.12 -11.14 -16.15
C ILE A 129 11.63 -10.91 -17.56
#